data_AF-A0A8T8LRE4-F1
#
_entry.id   AF-A0A8T8LRE4-F1
#
_cell.length_a   1.000
_cell.length_b   1.000
_cell.length_c   1.000
_cell.angle_alpha   90.00
_cell.angle_beta   90.00
_cell.angle_gamma   90.00
#
_symmetry.space_group_name_H-M   'P 1'
#
loop_
_entity.id
_entity.type
_entity.pdbx_description
1 polymer ?
#
loop_
_entity_poly.entity_id
_entity_poly.type
_entity_poly.pdbx_seq_one_letter_code
_entity_poly.pdbx_strand_id
1 'polypeptide(L)'
;MSQYIVLSLKHTKRRDKAITLWKGNDKGYCWKLEPAGVYTEASILDRLSYYNSGCSNIAVPAELVIELCENVEYDTKEHGLCLPNRAGVWSKLLAAVIRPTQYEPKPEYRGARYTEKTLWNKRKRCEQVNQVIKIIGDHGRRFFFNESKQRYARLEVDQHGKVWLIDDYTGKRVFTHPTTWGGRWKGFSHGGTLKALIERFRDYICEGKQMPLGWLGPERFEDSNIWGYDEKSMKAVRDLAGALPVFATPTSGAA
;
A
#
# COMPACT_ATOMS: atom_id res chain seq x y z
N MET A 1 -38.16 -4.98 -16.27
CA MET A 1 -37.36 -3.76 -16.59
C MET A 1 -35.94 -4.03 -16.14
N SER A 2 -34.94 -3.77 -16.99
CA SER A 2 -33.55 -4.00 -16.64
C SER A 2 -33.09 -3.05 -15.53
N GLN A 3 -32.53 -3.62 -14.47
CA GLN A 3 -32.03 -2.90 -13.31
C GLN A 3 -30.52 -3.00 -13.22
N TYR A 4 -29.88 -1.94 -12.73
CA TYR A 4 -28.42 -1.80 -12.68
C TYR A 4 -27.95 -1.36 -11.31
N ILE A 5 -26.75 -1.78 -10.94
CA ILE A 5 -26.01 -1.30 -9.78
C ILE A 5 -24.74 -0.60 -10.28
N VAL A 6 -24.41 0.52 -9.67
CA VAL A 6 -23.21 1.29 -10.00
C VAL A 6 -22.07 0.91 -9.04
N LEU A 7 -20.95 0.49 -9.62
CA LEU A 7 -19.74 0.10 -8.90
C LEU A 7 -18.71 1.23 -8.98
N SER A 8 -18.04 1.52 -7.87
CA SER A 8 -16.97 2.52 -7.84
C SER A 8 -15.60 1.87 -7.99
N LEU A 9 -14.91 2.16 -9.11
CA LEU A 9 -13.49 1.86 -9.28
C LEU A 9 -12.61 2.79 -8.44
N LYS A 10 -13.03 4.06 -8.29
CA LYS A 10 -12.27 5.06 -7.54
C LYS A 10 -12.17 4.72 -6.06
N HIS A 11 -13.25 4.23 -5.47
CA HIS A 11 -13.32 3.92 -4.04
C HIS A 11 -12.96 2.47 -3.70
N THR A 12 -12.93 1.56 -4.68
CA THR A 12 -12.40 0.20 -4.47
C THR A 12 -10.88 0.18 -4.62
N LYS A 13 -10.17 -0.19 -3.55
CA LYS A 13 -8.71 -0.30 -3.51
C LYS A 13 -8.25 -1.74 -3.52
N ARG A 14 -6.98 -1.95 -3.92
CA ARG A 14 -6.34 -3.27 -3.98
C ARG A 14 -6.40 -4.07 -2.67
N ARG A 15 -6.47 -3.38 -1.52
CA ARG A 15 -6.52 -4.01 -0.19
C ARG A 15 -7.93 -4.44 0.21
N ASP A 16 -8.94 -3.79 -0.36
CA ASP A 16 -10.33 -3.96 0.06
C ASP A 16 -10.78 -5.37 -0.35
N LYS A 17 -11.44 -6.07 0.56
CA LYS A 17 -11.97 -7.42 0.32
C LYS A 17 -13.26 -7.41 -0.52
N ALA A 18 -13.99 -6.30 -0.52
CA ALA A 18 -15.25 -6.11 -1.26
C ALA A 18 -15.18 -4.89 -2.20
N ILE A 19 -15.91 -4.97 -3.32
CA ILE A 19 -16.09 -3.87 -4.27
C ILE A 19 -17.05 -2.85 -3.67
N THR A 20 -16.70 -1.57 -3.80
CA THR A 20 -17.54 -0.45 -3.35
C THR A 20 -18.70 -0.24 -4.31
N LEU A 21 -19.92 -0.27 -3.78
CA LEU A 21 -21.18 -0.03 -4.48
C LEU A 21 -21.69 1.37 -4.19
N TRP A 22 -22.45 1.95 -5.11
CA TRP A 22 -23.20 3.18 -4.86
C TRP A 22 -24.47 2.87 -4.06
N LYS A 23 -24.81 3.72 -3.09
CA LYS A 23 -26.13 3.72 -2.45
C LYS A 23 -27.16 4.35 -3.39
N GLY A 24 -28.44 4.11 -3.13
CA GLY A 24 -29.54 4.71 -3.89
C GLY A 24 -29.55 6.24 -3.80
N ASN A 25 -30.09 6.89 -4.84
CA ASN A 25 -30.26 8.34 -4.94
C ASN A 25 -28.94 9.14 -4.79
N ASP A 26 -27.82 8.60 -5.28
CA ASP A 26 -26.50 9.26 -5.25
C ASP A 26 -26.00 9.60 -3.82
N LYS A 27 -26.53 8.93 -2.77
CA LYS A 27 -26.25 9.23 -1.35
C LYS A 27 -24.98 8.58 -0.79
N GLY A 28 -23.94 8.47 -1.62
CA GLY A 28 -22.64 7.93 -1.25
C GLY A 28 -22.49 6.43 -1.51
N TYR A 29 -21.67 5.77 -0.69
CA TYR A 29 -21.15 4.44 -0.99
C TYR A 29 -21.48 3.41 0.10
N CYS A 30 -21.55 2.15 -0.29
CA CYS A 30 -21.67 1.00 0.59
C CYS A 30 -20.83 -0.17 0.09
N TRP A 31 -20.69 -1.19 0.93
CA TRP A 31 -19.95 -2.41 0.61
C TRP A 31 -20.83 -3.67 0.70
N LYS A 32 -21.96 -3.59 1.43
CA LYS A 32 -23.01 -4.62 1.45
C LYS A 32 -23.99 -4.40 0.30
N LEU A 33 -24.58 -5.50 -0.18
CA LEU A 33 -25.60 -5.50 -1.22
C LEU A 33 -26.91 -4.86 -0.77
N GLU A 34 -27.35 -5.11 0.47
CA GLU A 34 -28.64 -4.60 1.01
C GLU A 34 -28.83 -3.07 0.84
N PRO A 35 -27.86 -2.19 1.21
CA PRO A 35 -27.99 -0.74 0.99
C PRO A 35 -27.64 -0.26 -0.42
N ALA A 36 -27.32 -1.17 -1.36
CA ALA A 36 -26.92 -0.78 -2.71
C ALA A 36 -28.09 -0.15 -3.48
N GLY A 37 -27.78 0.92 -4.21
CA GLY A 37 -28.74 1.60 -5.06
C GLY A 37 -29.03 0.78 -6.31
N VAL A 38 -30.32 0.59 -6.59
CA VAL A 38 -30.79 -0.02 -7.82
C VAL A 38 -31.33 1.07 -8.75
N TYR A 39 -30.79 1.12 -9.95
CA TYR A 39 -31.05 2.15 -10.95
C TYR A 39 -31.73 1.53 -12.17
N THR A 40 -32.64 2.27 -12.80
CA THR A 40 -33.25 1.83 -14.06
C THR A 40 -32.29 2.07 -15.22
N GLU A 41 -32.44 1.33 -16.31
CA GLU A 41 -31.64 1.56 -17.52
C GLU A 41 -31.74 3.02 -18.00
N ALA A 42 -32.95 3.57 -18.04
CA ALA A 42 -33.20 4.94 -18.48
C ALA A 42 -32.44 5.98 -17.63
N SER A 43 -32.40 5.82 -16.31
CA SER A 43 -31.70 6.79 -15.44
C SER A 43 -30.17 6.71 -15.57
N ILE A 44 -29.63 5.52 -15.86
CA ILE A 44 -28.21 5.34 -16.15
C ILE A 44 -27.87 6.00 -17.49
N LEU A 45 -28.68 5.77 -18.52
CA LEU A 45 -28.41 6.29 -19.87
C LEU A 45 -28.50 7.82 -19.93
N ASP A 46 -29.43 8.43 -19.19
CA ASP A 46 -29.57 9.89 -19.08
C ASP A 46 -28.29 10.56 -18.53
N ARG A 47 -27.59 9.89 -17.61
CA ARG A 47 -26.33 10.36 -17.02
C ARG A 47 -25.19 9.35 -17.19
N LEU A 48 -25.02 8.87 -18.43
CA LEU A 48 -24.10 7.76 -18.72
C LEU A 48 -22.65 8.04 -18.29
N SER A 49 -22.14 9.24 -18.52
CA SER A 49 -20.76 9.60 -18.12
C SER A 49 -20.56 9.65 -16.61
N TYR A 50 -21.63 9.91 -15.85
CA TYR A 50 -21.58 9.95 -14.39
C TYR A 50 -21.53 8.55 -13.79
N TYR A 51 -22.42 7.67 -14.25
CA TYR A 51 -22.56 6.31 -13.75
C TYR A 51 -21.63 5.28 -14.41
N ASN A 52 -21.17 5.55 -15.63
CA ASN A 52 -20.38 4.61 -16.46
C ASN A 52 -19.18 5.29 -17.15
N SER A 53 -18.42 6.11 -16.41
CA SER A 53 -17.19 6.74 -16.93
C SER A 53 -16.07 5.76 -17.24
N GLY A 54 -16.03 4.61 -16.57
CA GLY A 54 -14.96 3.62 -16.63
C GLY A 54 -13.72 3.97 -15.81
N CYS A 55 -13.33 5.24 -15.69
CA CYS A 55 -12.23 5.64 -14.80
C CYS A 55 -12.65 5.78 -13.34
N SER A 56 -13.92 6.10 -13.07
CA SER A 56 -14.45 6.26 -11.71
C SER A 56 -15.50 5.22 -11.37
N ASN A 57 -16.44 4.96 -12.28
CA ASN A 57 -17.59 4.10 -12.04
C ASN A 57 -17.96 3.28 -13.29
N ILE A 58 -18.58 2.12 -13.08
CA ILE A 58 -19.24 1.32 -14.11
C ILE A 58 -20.64 0.92 -13.65
N ALA A 59 -21.58 0.86 -14.58
CA ALA A 59 -22.93 0.36 -14.34
C ALA A 59 -23.09 -1.04 -14.94
N VAL A 60 -23.53 -1.98 -14.11
CA VAL A 60 -23.67 -3.41 -14.45
C VAL A 60 -25.05 -3.94 -14.04
N PRO A 61 -25.58 -4.99 -14.69
CA PRO A 61 -26.86 -5.58 -14.33
C PRO A 61 -26.93 -5.98 -12.86
N ALA A 62 -28.01 -5.60 -12.18
CA ALA A 62 -28.22 -5.89 -10.77
C ALA A 62 -28.26 -7.40 -10.50
N GLU A 63 -28.88 -8.18 -11.38
CA GLU A 63 -28.96 -9.65 -11.28
C GLU A 63 -27.57 -10.30 -11.23
N LEU A 64 -26.65 -9.86 -12.09
CA LEU A 64 -25.27 -10.36 -12.09
C LEU A 64 -24.54 -9.99 -10.79
N VAL A 65 -24.77 -8.79 -10.25
CA VAL A 65 -24.18 -8.38 -8.97
C VAL A 65 -24.69 -9.28 -7.84
N ILE A 66 -26.00 -9.55 -7.80
CA ILE A 66 -26.62 -10.45 -6.81
C ILE A 66 -26.03 -11.87 -6.92
N GLU A 67 -25.90 -12.41 -8.13
CA GLU A 67 -25.32 -13.74 -8.38
C GLU A 67 -23.88 -13.85 -7.86
N LEU A 68 -23.08 -12.80 -8.05
CA LEU A 68 -21.67 -12.79 -7.69
C LEU A 68 -21.41 -12.40 -6.23
N CYS A 69 -22.43 -12.01 -5.48
CA CYS A 69 -22.28 -11.66 -4.09
C CYS A 69 -22.05 -12.90 -3.22
N GLU A 70 -21.11 -12.77 -2.29
CA GLU A 70 -20.75 -13.82 -1.32
C GLU A 70 -20.69 -13.19 0.08
N ASN A 71 -20.81 -14.00 1.13
CA ASN A 71 -20.59 -13.51 2.47
C ASN A 71 -19.10 -13.28 2.69
N VAL A 72 -18.69 -12.02 2.78
CA VAL A 72 -17.28 -11.61 2.89
C VAL A 72 -17.08 -10.85 4.19
N GLU A 73 -16.01 -11.18 4.92
CA GLU A 73 -15.52 -10.38 6.03
C GLU A 73 -14.95 -9.06 5.49
N TYR A 74 -15.45 -7.92 5.93
CA TYR A 74 -14.89 -6.60 5.64
C TYR A 74 -13.69 -6.29 6.53
N ASP A 75 -12.94 -5.24 6.22
CA ASP A 75 -11.72 -4.87 6.97
C ASP A 75 -11.99 -4.55 8.46
N THR A 76 -13.24 -4.26 8.83
CA THR A 76 -13.68 -4.03 10.22
C THR A 76 -14.05 -5.30 10.99
N LYS A 77 -13.81 -6.50 10.44
CA LYS A 77 -14.29 -7.82 10.94
C LYS A 77 -15.82 -8.02 10.89
N GLU A 78 -16.54 -7.06 10.31
CA GLU A 78 -17.96 -7.23 10.02
C GLU A 78 -18.15 -8.15 8.82
N HIS A 79 -19.16 -9.01 8.87
CA HIS A 79 -19.52 -9.87 7.75
C HIS A 79 -20.76 -9.31 7.05
N GLY A 80 -20.86 -9.57 5.75
CA GLY A 80 -22.03 -9.18 4.97
C GLY A 80 -22.02 -9.80 3.59
N LEU A 81 -23.20 -9.83 2.97
CA LEU A 81 -23.35 -10.21 1.57
C LEU A 81 -22.80 -9.08 0.69
N CYS A 82 -21.66 -9.33 0.06
CA CYS A 82 -20.86 -8.31 -0.64
C CYS A 82 -20.36 -8.84 -1.98
N LEU A 83 -19.99 -7.93 -2.87
CA LEU A 83 -19.35 -8.30 -4.13
C LEU A 83 -17.82 -8.44 -3.93
N PRO A 84 -17.22 -9.64 -4.05
CA PRO A 84 -15.82 -9.83 -3.67
C PRO A 84 -14.85 -9.15 -4.64
N ASN A 85 -13.83 -8.48 -4.11
CA ASN A 85 -12.83 -7.75 -4.90
C ASN A 85 -11.71 -8.66 -5.44
N ARG A 86 -12.00 -9.43 -6.49
CA ARG A 86 -11.05 -10.37 -7.10
C ARG A 86 -11.12 -10.37 -8.64
N ALA A 87 -10.03 -10.81 -9.27
CA ALA A 87 -9.85 -10.75 -10.73
C ALA A 87 -11.03 -11.37 -11.52
N GLY A 88 -11.47 -12.58 -11.13
CA GLY A 88 -12.54 -13.28 -11.83
C GLY A 88 -13.91 -12.58 -11.73
N VAL A 89 -14.17 -11.88 -10.62
CA VAL A 89 -15.41 -11.11 -10.44
C VAL A 89 -15.37 -9.87 -11.33
N TRP A 90 -14.27 -9.10 -11.30
CA TRP A 90 -14.09 -7.96 -12.21
C TRP A 90 -14.18 -8.34 -13.68
N SER A 91 -13.63 -9.49 -14.08
CA SER A 91 -13.73 -9.96 -15.47
C SER A 91 -15.18 -10.15 -15.93
N LYS A 92 -16.04 -10.75 -15.09
CA LYS A 92 -17.46 -10.93 -15.40
C LYS A 92 -18.20 -9.59 -15.45
N LEU A 93 -17.94 -8.71 -14.48
CA LEU A 93 -18.58 -7.40 -14.39
C LEU A 93 -18.22 -6.50 -15.58
N LEU A 94 -16.95 -6.47 -15.99
CA LEU A 94 -16.48 -5.67 -17.12
C LEU A 94 -17.07 -6.15 -18.47
N ALA A 95 -17.32 -7.46 -18.61
CA ALA A 95 -17.98 -8.00 -19.80
C ALA A 95 -19.48 -7.65 -19.87
N ALA A 96 -20.10 -7.31 -18.73
CA ALA A 96 -21.53 -7.02 -18.61
C ALA A 96 -21.84 -5.52 -18.47
N VAL A 97 -20.87 -4.63 -18.67
CA VAL A 97 -21.09 -3.19 -18.55
C VAL A 97 -22.15 -2.74 -19.55
N ILE A 98 -23.09 -1.89 -19.09
CA ILE A 98 -24.26 -1.45 -19.87
C ILE A 98 -23.92 -0.91 -21.27
N ARG A 99 -22.82 -0.15 -21.40
CA ARG A 99 -22.31 0.47 -22.64
C ARG A 99 -20.80 0.63 -22.57
N PRO A 100 -20.10 0.79 -23.71
CA PRO A 100 -18.71 1.22 -23.73
C PRO A 100 -18.50 2.45 -22.86
N THR A 101 -17.40 2.44 -22.11
CA THR A 101 -17.04 3.52 -21.19
C THR A 101 -16.19 4.57 -21.91
N GLN A 102 -16.21 5.81 -21.40
CA GLN A 102 -15.38 6.89 -21.95
C GLN A 102 -13.88 6.64 -21.73
N TYR A 103 -13.53 6.02 -20.60
CA TYR A 103 -12.16 5.70 -20.25
C TYR A 103 -12.04 4.22 -19.91
N GLU A 104 -10.95 3.59 -20.32
CA GLU A 104 -10.67 2.18 -20.03
C GLU A 104 -10.74 1.89 -18.51
N PRO A 105 -11.62 0.98 -18.07
CA PRO A 105 -11.72 0.63 -16.65
C PRO A 105 -10.49 -0.15 -16.18
N LYS A 106 -9.87 0.34 -15.09
CA LYS A 106 -8.67 -0.27 -14.48
C LYS A 106 -8.92 -0.56 -13.01
N PRO A 107 -9.76 -1.58 -12.68
CA PRO A 107 -10.09 -1.89 -11.30
C PRO A 107 -8.87 -2.32 -10.49
N GLU A 108 -8.83 -1.92 -9.22
CA GLU A 108 -7.83 -2.35 -8.27
C GLU A 108 -8.33 -3.53 -7.44
N TYR A 109 -7.62 -4.66 -7.53
CA TYR A 109 -7.87 -5.85 -6.72
C TYR A 109 -6.54 -6.52 -6.35
N ARG A 110 -6.55 -7.44 -5.39
CA ARG A 110 -5.35 -8.19 -4.98
C ARG A 110 -4.75 -8.93 -6.19
N GLY A 111 -3.57 -8.51 -6.61
CA GLY A 111 -2.87 -9.05 -7.79
C GLY A 111 -2.94 -8.16 -9.05
N ALA A 112 -3.78 -7.13 -9.07
CA ALA A 112 -3.78 -6.14 -10.15
C ALA A 112 -2.43 -5.43 -10.27
N ARG A 113 -1.96 -5.19 -11.50
CA ARG A 113 -0.70 -4.45 -11.76
C ARG A 113 -0.78 -3.03 -11.21
N TYR A 114 0.35 -2.51 -10.74
CA TYR A 114 0.43 -1.10 -10.35
C TYR A 114 0.49 -0.22 -11.60
N THR A 115 -0.08 0.98 -11.51
CA THR A 115 0.10 2.00 -12.55
C THR A 115 1.52 2.58 -12.48
N GLU A 116 2.04 3.09 -13.60
CA GLU A 116 3.36 3.73 -13.65
C GLU A 116 3.49 4.87 -12.64
N LYS A 117 2.46 5.71 -12.51
CA LYS A 117 2.42 6.77 -11.48
C LYS A 117 2.59 6.21 -10.07
N THR A 118 1.96 5.07 -9.77
CA THR A 118 2.08 4.44 -8.45
C THR A 118 3.46 3.84 -8.24
N LEU A 119 4.02 3.18 -9.25
CA LEU A 119 5.39 2.64 -9.21
C LEU A 119 6.42 3.76 -9.04
N TRP A 120 6.28 4.86 -9.77
CA TRP A 120 7.13 6.04 -9.65
C TRP A 120 7.13 6.61 -8.23
N ASN A 121 5.95 6.79 -7.62
CA ASN A 121 5.84 7.25 -6.23
C ASN A 121 6.56 6.30 -5.25
N LYS A 122 6.42 4.98 -5.44
CA LYS A 122 7.12 3.99 -4.61
C LYS A 122 8.63 4.06 -4.80
N ARG A 123 9.12 4.18 -6.04
CA ARG A 123 10.57 4.32 -6.34
C ARG A 123 11.14 5.58 -5.71
N LYS A 124 10.45 6.73 -5.83
CA LYS A 124 10.85 7.98 -5.18
C LYS A 124 10.97 7.84 -3.66
N ARG A 125 10.00 7.19 -3.01
CA ARG A 125 10.08 6.89 -1.57
C ARG A 125 11.21 5.93 -1.22
N CYS A 126 11.50 4.98 -2.11
CA CYS A 126 12.60 4.05 -1.94
C CYS A 126 13.96 4.75 -1.99
N GLU A 127 14.13 5.74 -2.88
CA GLU A 127 15.33 6.56 -2.95
C GLU A 127 15.55 7.36 -1.66
N GLN A 128 14.50 7.99 -1.13
CA GLN A 128 14.55 8.70 0.16
C GLN A 128 14.99 7.78 1.30
N VAL A 129 14.46 6.57 1.34
CA VAL A 129 14.88 5.56 2.32
C VAL A 129 16.33 5.14 2.11
N ASN A 130 16.79 4.96 0.87
CA ASN A 130 18.18 4.60 0.60
C ASN A 130 19.16 5.71 1.05
N GLN A 131 18.74 6.99 1.04
CA GLN A 131 19.50 8.07 1.65
C GLN A 131 19.61 7.90 3.17
N VAL A 132 18.51 7.54 3.85
CA VAL A 132 18.53 7.22 5.29
C VAL A 132 19.48 6.05 5.59
N ILE A 133 19.40 4.97 4.81
CA ILE A 133 20.27 3.80 4.99
C ILE A 133 21.74 4.19 4.82
N LYS A 134 22.06 5.05 3.85
CA LYS A 134 23.41 5.56 3.66
C LYS A 134 23.88 6.40 4.86
N ILE A 135 23.05 7.31 5.38
CA ILE A 135 23.38 8.10 6.57
C ILE A 135 23.72 7.18 7.75
N ILE A 136 22.91 6.15 8.01
CA ILE A 136 23.18 5.15 9.05
C ILE A 136 24.51 4.43 8.79
N GLY A 137 24.78 4.04 7.55
CA GLY A 137 26.03 3.37 7.16
C GLY A 137 27.28 4.24 7.23
N ASP A 138 27.13 5.56 7.23
CA ASP A 138 28.24 6.50 7.32
C ASP A 138 28.63 6.84 8.78
N HIS A 139 27.84 6.41 9.77
CA HIS A 139 27.96 6.87 11.16
C HIS A 139 28.02 5.71 12.16
N GLY A 140 28.54 5.99 13.36
CA GLY A 140 28.61 5.03 14.46
C GLY A 140 29.25 3.70 14.04
N ARG A 141 28.51 2.60 14.25
CA ARG A 141 28.97 1.25 13.87
C ARG A 141 28.82 0.92 12.39
N ARG A 142 28.46 1.90 11.55
CA ARG A 142 28.34 1.80 10.09
C ARG A 142 27.36 0.69 9.68
N PHE A 143 26.20 0.63 10.33
CA PHE A 143 25.19 -0.38 10.00
C PHE A 143 24.73 -0.22 8.55
N PHE A 144 24.44 -1.35 7.88
CA PHE A 144 24.14 -1.39 6.45
C PHE A 144 25.30 -0.96 5.53
N PHE A 145 26.53 -0.82 6.03
CA PHE A 145 27.70 -0.65 5.19
C PHE A 145 28.70 -1.78 5.43
N ASN A 146 29.14 -2.41 4.34
CA ASN A 146 30.19 -3.41 4.38
C ASN A 146 31.51 -2.85 3.82
N GLU A 147 32.51 -2.76 4.68
CA GLU A 147 33.82 -2.22 4.33
C GLU A 147 34.60 -3.10 3.34
N SER A 148 34.58 -4.43 3.53
CA SER A 148 35.28 -5.35 2.63
C SER A 148 34.75 -5.33 1.19
N LYS A 149 33.45 -5.05 1.03
CA LYS A 149 32.77 -4.99 -0.27
C LYS A 149 32.55 -3.57 -0.77
N GLN A 150 32.90 -2.55 0.02
CA GLN A 150 32.62 -1.14 -0.24
C GLN A 150 31.18 -0.92 -0.71
N ARG A 151 30.22 -1.48 0.04
CA ARG A 151 28.81 -1.57 -0.38
C ARG A 151 27.87 -1.18 0.75
N TYR A 152 26.85 -0.40 0.40
CA TYR A 152 25.69 -0.18 1.26
C TYR A 152 24.57 -1.16 0.96
N ALA A 153 23.83 -1.54 1.98
CA ALA A 153 22.56 -2.20 1.79
C ALA A 153 21.60 -1.19 1.15
N ARG A 154 20.70 -1.67 0.31
CA ARG A 154 19.75 -0.79 -0.37
C ARG A 154 18.45 -1.49 -0.64
N LEU A 155 17.36 -0.73 -0.62
CA LEU A 155 16.06 -1.21 -1.02
C LEU A 155 15.82 -0.93 -2.50
N GLU A 156 15.02 -1.80 -3.11
CA GLU A 156 14.56 -1.69 -4.48
C GLU A 156 13.07 -1.96 -4.57
N VAL A 157 12.41 -1.31 -5.53
CA VAL A 157 11.01 -1.58 -5.88
C VAL A 157 10.98 -2.27 -7.23
N ASP A 158 10.45 -3.50 -7.28
CA ASP A 158 10.33 -4.25 -8.53
C ASP A 158 9.15 -3.76 -9.41
N GLN A 159 9.01 -4.34 -10.60
CA GLN A 159 7.93 -4.05 -11.54
C GLN A 159 6.52 -4.34 -10.98
N HIS A 160 6.43 -5.18 -9.96
CA HIS A 160 5.18 -5.50 -9.25
C HIS A 160 4.98 -4.63 -8.01
N GLY A 161 5.81 -3.60 -7.81
CA GLY A 161 5.73 -2.69 -6.68
C GLY A 161 6.06 -3.35 -5.33
N LYS A 162 6.74 -4.50 -5.33
CA LYS A 162 7.26 -5.17 -4.14
C LYS A 162 8.63 -4.64 -3.78
N VAL A 163 8.90 -4.61 -2.48
CA VAL A 163 10.12 -4.03 -1.91
C VAL A 163 11.09 -5.15 -1.54
N TRP A 164 12.32 -5.02 -2.01
CA TRP A 164 13.38 -5.99 -1.80
C TRP A 164 14.59 -5.31 -1.19
N LEU A 165 15.24 -5.95 -0.23
CA LEU A 165 16.52 -5.50 0.31
C LEU A 165 17.65 -6.19 -0.44
N ILE A 166 18.64 -5.45 -0.88
CA ILE A 166 19.95 -5.97 -1.27
C ILE A 166 20.86 -5.81 -0.05
N ASP A 167 21.25 -6.93 0.54
CA ASP A 167 22.10 -6.97 1.73
C ASP A 167 23.53 -6.51 1.41
N ASP A 168 24.14 -5.70 2.28
CA ASP A 168 25.49 -5.14 2.10
C ASP A 168 26.57 -6.21 2.12
N TYR A 169 26.48 -7.17 3.04
CA TYR A 169 27.50 -8.21 3.22
C TYR A 169 27.36 -9.33 2.19
N THR A 170 26.18 -9.94 2.11
CA THR A 170 25.96 -11.11 1.24
C THR A 170 25.62 -10.74 -0.21
N GLY A 171 25.15 -9.51 -0.46
CA GLY A 171 24.62 -9.12 -1.77
C GLY A 171 23.31 -9.80 -2.16
N LYS A 172 22.71 -10.61 -1.27
CA LYS A 172 21.49 -11.34 -1.58
C LYS A 172 20.30 -10.41 -1.63
N ARG A 173 19.37 -10.73 -2.53
CA ARG A 173 18.08 -10.06 -2.67
C ARG A 173 17.06 -10.69 -1.73
N VAL A 174 16.71 -9.99 -0.67
CA VAL A 174 15.85 -10.43 0.43
C VAL A 174 14.44 -9.88 0.26
N PHE A 175 13.45 -10.76 0.29
CA PHE A 175 12.04 -10.38 0.20
C PHE A 175 11.55 -9.83 1.53
N THR A 176 11.08 -8.58 1.54
CA THR A 176 10.73 -7.87 2.79
C THR A 176 9.28 -8.03 3.22
N HIS A 177 8.39 -8.57 2.39
CA HIS A 177 6.95 -8.65 2.69
C HIS A 177 6.64 -9.89 3.55
N PRO A 178 5.54 -9.87 4.34
CA PRO A 178 5.10 -11.05 5.09
C PRO A 178 4.92 -12.27 4.17
N THR A 179 5.40 -13.43 4.63
CA THR A 179 5.29 -14.72 3.94
C THR A 179 4.63 -15.76 4.84
N THR A 180 3.99 -16.75 4.22
CA THR A 180 3.34 -17.87 4.93
C THR A 180 4.34 -18.79 5.63
N TRP A 181 5.60 -18.84 5.19
CA TRP A 181 6.65 -19.71 5.74
C TRP A 181 7.46 -19.08 6.87
N GLY A 182 6.93 -18.03 7.51
CA GLY A 182 7.59 -17.29 8.57
C GLY A 182 8.66 -16.34 8.00
N GLY A 183 8.72 -15.12 8.54
CA GLY A 183 9.56 -14.02 8.03
C GLY A 183 11.08 -14.21 8.18
N ARG A 184 11.61 -15.39 7.87
CA ARG A 184 13.04 -15.70 7.83
C ARG A 184 13.65 -15.03 6.60
N TRP A 185 14.38 -13.95 6.82
CA TRP A 185 15.08 -13.22 5.78
C TRP A 185 16.39 -13.92 5.43
N LYS A 186 16.31 -14.96 4.59
CA LYS A 186 17.50 -15.70 4.14
C LYS A 186 18.46 -14.75 3.42
N GLY A 187 19.67 -14.59 3.96
CA GLY A 187 20.69 -13.69 3.41
C GLY A 187 20.71 -12.30 4.03
N PHE A 188 19.89 -12.02 5.04
CA PHE A 188 20.01 -10.78 5.81
C PHE A 188 21.09 -10.93 6.89
N SER A 189 21.99 -9.95 6.96
CA SER A 189 23.20 -10.03 7.78
C SER A 189 23.13 -9.27 9.11
N HIS A 190 22.00 -8.61 9.40
CA HIS A 190 21.85 -7.76 10.58
C HIS A 190 20.88 -8.35 11.61
N GLY A 191 20.88 -7.74 12.81
CA GLY A 191 20.03 -8.14 13.93
C GLY A 191 18.55 -7.76 13.77
N GLY A 192 17.72 -8.28 14.67
CA GLY A 192 16.26 -8.13 14.64
C GLY A 192 15.76 -6.67 14.66
N THR A 193 16.44 -5.77 15.39
CA THR A 193 16.08 -4.34 15.43
C THR A 193 16.22 -3.67 14.06
N LEU A 194 17.31 -3.99 13.33
CA LEU A 194 17.55 -3.46 11.99
C LEU A 194 16.61 -4.10 10.97
N LYS A 195 16.26 -5.37 11.14
CA LYS A 195 15.18 -6.01 10.35
C LYS A 195 13.86 -5.24 10.51
N ALA A 196 13.44 -4.97 11.74
CA ALA A 196 12.22 -4.23 12.02
C ALA A 196 12.25 -2.82 11.41
N LEU A 197 13.41 -2.14 11.41
CA LEU A 197 13.57 -0.87 10.72
C LEU A 197 13.33 -0.99 9.20
N ILE A 198 13.91 -1.99 8.53
CA ILE A 198 13.66 -2.22 7.10
C ILE A 198 12.19 -2.55 6.83
N GLU A 199 11.50 -3.29 7.71
CA GLU A 199 10.07 -3.54 7.59
C GLU A 199 9.25 -2.24 7.65
N ARG A 200 9.61 -1.30 8.53
CA ARG A 200 8.98 0.03 8.57
C ARG A 200 9.29 0.87 7.34
N PHE A 201 10.52 0.80 6.82
CA PHE A 201 10.86 1.46 5.57
C PHE A 201 10.07 0.89 4.39
N ARG A 202 9.87 -0.43 4.32
CA ARG A 202 8.98 -1.08 3.35
C ARG A 202 7.57 -0.51 3.45
N ASP A 203 7.05 -0.33 4.66
CA ASP A 203 5.69 0.19 4.87
C ASP A 203 5.57 1.65 4.41
N TYR A 204 6.57 2.49 4.73
CA TYR A 204 6.66 3.85 4.16
C TYR A 204 6.71 3.82 2.63
N ILE A 205 7.53 2.97 2.02
CA ILE A 205 7.61 2.84 0.56
C ILE A 205 6.27 2.41 -0.02
N CYS A 206 5.57 1.48 0.62
CA CYS A 206 4.28 0.98 0.13
C CYS A 206 3.15 2.00 0.28
N GLU A 207 3.04 2.63 1.45
CA GLU A 207 1.84 3.36 1.89
C GLU A 207 2.05 4.87 1.95
N GLY A 208 3.30 5.33 2.05
CA GLY A 208 3.65 6.74 2.25
C GLY A 208 3.46 7.23 3.68
N LYS A 209 3.13 6.33 4.63
CA LYS A 209 2.98 6.68 6.05
C LYS A 209 4.35 6.96 6.66
N GLN A 210 4.60 8.21 7.01
CA GLN A 210 5.83 8.64 7.68
C GLN A 210 5.99 7.94 9.04
N MET A 211 7.23 7.75 9.47
CA MET A 211 7.53 7.11 10.75
C MET A 211 8.09 8.10 11.78
N PRO A 212 7.87 7.85 13.08
CA PRO A 212 8.49 8.66 14.13
C PRO A 212 10.01 8.56 14.11
N LEU A 213 10.70 9.67 14.41
CA LEU A 213 12.17 9.72 14.44
C LEU A 213 12.78 8.77 15.48
N GLY A 214 12.09 8.50 16.58
CA GLY A 214 12.54 7.59 17.65
C GLY A 214 12.78 6.13 17.22
N TRP A 215 12.42 5.76 15.99
CA TRP A 215 12.81 4.47 15.39
C TRP A 215 14.29 4.40 15.01
N LEU A 216 14.97 5.55 14.87
CA LEU A 216 16.40 5.62 14.66
C LEU A 216 17.14 5.50 16.00
N GLY A 217 17.74 4.32 16.22
CA GLY A 217 18.39 3.97 17.46
C GLY A 217 17.46 4.14 18.66
N PRO A 218 16.48 3.24 18.85
CA PRO A 218 15.56 3.33 19.98
C PRO A 218 16.32 3.39 21.30
N GLU A 219 15.78 4.13 22.26
CA GLU A 219 16.41 4.34 23.57
C GLU A 219 16.43 3.05 24.39
N ARG A 220 17.47 2.94 25.22
CA ARG A 220 17.69 1.91 26.23
C ARG A 220 17.88 2.63 27.57
N PHE A 221 17.87 1.88 28.67
CA PHE A 221 18.17 2.42 30.00
C PHE A 221 19.50 3.20 30.01
N GLU A 222 19.56 4.25 30.84
CA GLU A 222 20.74 5.10 31.08
C GLU A 222 21.25 5.85 29.83
N ASP A 223 20.34 6.53 29.10
CA ASP A 223 20.65 7.43 27.98
C ASP A 223 21.45 6.81 26.82
N SER A 224 21.49 5.47 26.77
CA SER A 224 22.10 4.71 25.68
C SER A 224 21.05 4.34 24.61
N ASN A 225 21.49 3.96 23.42
CA ASN A 225 20.59 3.46 22.37
C ASN A 225 20.84 1.97 22.10
N ILE A 226 19.79 1.25 21.66
CA ILE A 226 19.84 -0.19 21.35
C ILE A 226 20.91 -0.52 20.30
N TRP A 227 21.28 0.43 19.46
CA TRP A 227 22.27 0.26 18.40
C TRP A 227 23.72 0.33 18.92
N GLY A 228 23.92 0.87 20.12
CA GLY A 228 25.22 1.08 20.74
C GLY A 228 26.04 2.16 20.03
N TYR A 229 25.39 3.15 19.41
CA TYR A 229 26.06 4.32 18.85
C TYR A 229 26.42 5.26 19.99
N ASP A 230 27.55 5.95 19.88
CA ASP A 230 27.83 7.08 20.78
C ASP A 230 26.84 8.22 20.53
N GLU A 231 26.71 9.11 21.51
CA GLU A 231 25.75 10.22 21.49
C GLU A 231 25.92 11.11 20.25
N LYS A 232 27.17 11.44 19.89
CA LYS A 232 27.48 12.30 18.74
C LYS A 232 27.06 11.64 17.43
N SER A 233 27.39 10.37 17.24
CA SER A 233 26.97 9.61 16.05
C SER A 233 25.45 9.48 15.97
N MET A 234 24.78 9.18 17.09
CA MET A 234 23.32 9.02 17.10
C MET A 234 22.61 10.35 16.82
N LYS A 235 23.11 11.45 17.40
CA LYS A 235 22.61 12.79 17.13
C LYS A 235 22.75 13.15 15.65
N ALA A 236 23.93 12.93 15.06
CA ALA A 236 24.16 13.20 13.63
C ALA A 236 23.23 12.39 12.73
N VAL A 237 23.00 11.10 13.04
CA VAL A 237 22.04 10.28 12.29
C VAL A 237 20.62 10.83 12.40
N ARG A 238 20.16 11.20 13.61
CA ARG A 238 18.81 11.75 13.82
C ARG A 238 18.63 13.10 13.14
N ASP A 239 19.62 13.98 13.18
CA ASP A 239 19.58 15.30 12.53
C ASP A 239 19.53 15.17 11.00
N LEU A 240 20.45 14.40 10.42
CA LEU A 240 20.55 14.23 8.96
C LEU A 240 19.37 13.45 8.39
N ALA A 241 19.04 12.31 8.99
CA ALA A 241 17.96 11.47 8.50
C ALA A 241 16.59 12.08 8.80
N GLY A 242 16.43 12.78 9.93
CA GLY A 242 15.17 13.43 10.32
C GLY A 242 14.74 14.57 9.39
N ALA A 243 15.67 15.15 8.63
CA ALA A 243 15.36 16.12 7.58
C ALA A 243 14.72 15.48 6.33
N LEU A 244 14.75 14.14 6.21
CA LEU A 244 14.21 13.43 5.05
C LEU A 244 12.69 13.18 5.19
N PRO A 245 11.93 13.16 4.08
CA PRO A 245 10.47 12.98 4.10
C PRO A 245 9.97 11.65 4.71
N VAL A 246 10.88 10.71 4.96
CA VAL A 246 10.60 9.40 5.59
C VAL A 246 10.06 9.57 7.01
N PHE A 247 10.52 10.60 7.73
CA PHE A 247 10.17 10.84 9.12
C PHE A 247 9.11 11.92 9.28
N ALA A 248 8.24 11.74 10.26
CA ALA A 248 7.30 12.77 10.66
C ALA A 248 8.06 13.87 11.40
N THR A 249 7.86 15.13 11.00
CA THR A 249 8.37 16.27 11.76
C THR A 249 7.70 16.28 13.12
N PRO A 250 8.43 16.44 14.24
CA PRO A 250 7.79 16.63 15.53
C PRO A 250 6.91 17.87 15.45
N THR A 251 5.60 17.68 15.63
CA THR A 251 4.67 18.80 15.78
C THR A 251 5.14 19.60 16.97
N SER A 252 5.67 20.79 16.74
CA SER A 252 5.91 21.78 17.78
C SER A 252 4.56 22.12 18.43
N GLY A 253 4.23 21.46 19.54
CA GLY A 253 2.94 21.66 20.20
C GLY A 253 2.63 20.65 21.32
N ALA A 254 3.24 20.85 22.48
CA ALA A 254 2.62 20.69 23.80
C ALA A 254 3.57 21.34 24.82
N ALA A 255 3.37 22.64 25.03
CA ALA A 255 3.83 23.35 26.23
C ALA A 255 2.85 23.09 27.37
#